data_AF-A0A7Z9RXT1-F1
#
_entry.id   AF-A0A7Z9RXT1-F1
#
_cell.length_a   1.000
_cell.length_b   1.000
_cell.length_c   1.000
_cell.angle_alpha   90.00
_cell.angle_beta   90.00
_cell.angle_gamma   90.00
#
_symmetry.space_group_name_H-M   'P 1'
#
loop_
_entity.id
_entity.type
_entity.pdbx_description
1 polymer ?
#
loop_
_entity_poly.entity_id
_entity_poly.type
_entity_poly.pdbx_seq_one_letter_code
_entity_poly.pdbx_strand_id
1 'polypeptide(L)'
;MSVLTEERLIQFLKETIEIERDCLDRIIAEGTHPAPDDILARYRDLIQSIQKEQDNEPSLNEECWGWIWEIKEGMNLIQLYGRLAWLNLQLLELL
;
A
#
# COMPACT_ATOMS: atom_id res chain seq x y z
N MET A 1 -17.86 12.31 3.32
CA MET A 1 -18.46 11.05 2.84
C MET A 1 -17.59 10.61 1.70
N SER A 2 -16.92 9.47 1.87
CA SER A 2 -16.01 8.91 0.87
C SER A 2 -16.79 8.71 -0.44
N VAL A 3 -16.24 9.16 -1.56
CA VAL A 3 -16.80 8.91 -2.90
C VAL A 3 -16.33 7.55 -3.41
N LEU A 4 -15.32 6.97 -2.75
CA LEU A 4 -14.83 5.63 -2.99
C LEU A 4 -15.86 4.60 -2.51
N THR A 5 -16.32 3.73 -3.41
CA THR A 5 -17.27 2.66 -3.06
C THR A 5 -16.66 1.68 -2.07
N GLU A 6 -17.46 1.15 -1.14
CA GLU A 6 -17.05 0.13 -0.17
C GLU A 6 -16.36 -1.06 -0.85
N GLU A 7 -16.88 -1.55 -1.98
CA GLU A 7 -16.28 -2.66 -2.72
C GLU A 7 -14.86 -2.34 -3.21
N ARG A 8 -14.60 -1.09 -3.59
CA ARG A 8 -13.29 -0.65 -4.08
C ARG A 8 -12.29 -0.52 -2.92
N LEU A 9 -12.73 0.01 -1.78
CA LEU A 9 -11.93 0.01 -0.55
C LEU A 9 -11.56 -1.41 -0.10
N ILE A 10 -12.55 -2.32 -0.08
CA ILE A 10 -12.32 -3.74 0.24
C ILE A 10 -11.31 -4.38 -0.72
N GLN A 11 -11.38 -4.03 -2.01
CA GLN A 11 -10.41 -4.53 -3.00
C GLN A 11 -8.98 -4.02 -2.70
N PHE A 12 -8.80 -2.75 -2.33
CA PHE A 12 -7.49 -2.22 -1.92
C PHE A 12 -6.98 -2.87 -0.63
N LEU A 13 -7.85 -3.08 0.35
CA LEU A 13 -7.50 -3.79 1.60
C LEU A 13 -7.01 -5.21 1.29
N LYS A 14 -7.73 -5.94 0.42
CA LYS A 14 -7.34 -7.29 -0.01
C LYS A 14 -5.96 -7.29 -0.68
N GLU A 15 -5.74 -6.41 -1.65
CA GLU A 15 -4.45 -6.32 -2.36
C GLU A 15 -3.30 -5.97 -1.39
N THR A 16 -3.55 -5.07 -0.44
CA THR A 16 -2.59 -4.71 0.61
C THR A 16 -2.20 -5.93 1.44
N ILE A 17 -3.18 -6.67 1.96
CA ILE A 17 -2.97 -7.88 2.78
C ILE A 17 -2.24 -8.98 2.00
N GLU A 18 -2.55 -9.15 0.71
CA GLU A 18 -1.87 -10.13 -0.14
C GLU A 18 -0.38 -9.80 -0.31
N ILE A 19 -0.03 -8.52 -0.46
CA ILE A 19 1.38 -8.09 -0.54
C ILE A 19 2.06 -8.19 0.84
N GLU A 20 1.36 -7.85 1.93
CA GLU A 20 1.87 -7.98 3.30
C GLU A 20 2.23 -9.40 3.66
N ARG A 21 1.35 -10.36 3.33
CA ARG A 21 1.59 -11.77 3.58
C ARG A 21 2.87 -12.25 2.89
N ASP A 22 3.00 -11.92 1.61
CA ASP A 22 4.18 -12.32 0.83
C ASP A 22 5.45 -11.62 1.34
N CYS A 23 5.35 -10.36 1.81
CA CYS A 23 6.44 -9.68 2.50
C CYS A 23 6.84 -10.41 3.78
N LEU A 24 5.87 -10.76 4.64
CA LEU A 24 6.11 -11.42 5.92
C LEU A 24 6.76 -12.79 5.75
N ASP A 25 6.25 -13.61 4.84
CA ASP A 25 6.82 -14.92 4.53
C ASP A 25 8.31 -14.81 4.13
N ARG A 26 8.64 -13.79 3.33
CA ARG A 26 10.03 -13.52 2.94
C ARG A 26 10.88 -12.91 4.06
N ILE A 27 10.31 -12.05 4.91
CA ILE A 27 11.03 -11.53 6.09
C ILE A 27 11.44 -12.68 7.00
N ILE A 28 10.55 -13.67 7.18
CA ILE A 28 10.83 -14.86 7.98
C ILE A 28 11.92 -15.72 7.33
N ALA A 29 11.86 -15.94 6.01
CA ALA A 29 12.79 -16.82 5.30
C ALA A 29 14.16 -16.18 5.04
N GLU A 30 14.19 -14.89 4.72
CA GLU A 30 15.35 -14.19 4.17
C GLU A 30 15.80 -13.03 5.07
N GLY A 31 14.97 -12.53 5.98
CA GLY A 31 15.27 -11.35 6.79
C GLY A 31 14.92 -10.03 6.09
N THR A 32 15.55 -8.92 6.49
CA THR A 32 15.23 -7.57 5.99
C THR A 32 16.02 -7.20 4.73
N HIS A 33 16.19 -8.14 3.80
CA HIS A 33 16.87 -7.90 2.52
C HIS A 33 16.09 -6.90 1.65
N PRO A 34 16.72 -6.32 0.61
CA PRO A 34 16.01 -5.53 -0.39
C PRO A 34 14.76 -6.24 -0.88
N ALA A 35 13.66 -5.51 -1.01
CA ALA A 35 12.41 -6.09 -1.48
C ALA A 35 12.60 -6.58 -2.93
N PRO A 36 12.17 -7.82 -3.24
CA PRO A 36 12.20 -8.33 -4.60
C PRO A 36 11.43 -7.45 -5.59
N ASP A 37 11.91 -7.38 -6.84
CA ASP A 37 11.33 -6.53 -7.87
C ASP A 37 9.85 -6.84 -8.16
N ASP A 38 9.44 -8.11 -8.03
CA ASP A 38 8.04 -8.55 -8.21
C ASP A 38 7.11 -7.98 -7.14
N ILE A 39 7.55 -7.95 -5.88
CA ILE A 39 6.76 -7.36 -4.79
C ILE A 39 6.73 -5.84 -4.92
N LEU A 40 7.86 -5.22 -5.25
CA LEU A 40 7.93 -3.79 -5.49
C LEU A 40 7.04 -3.35 -6.66
N ALA A 41 6.96 -4.15 -7.73
CA ALA A 41 6.06 -3.90 -8.85
C ALA A 41 4.59 -3.94 -8.40
N ARG A 42 4.17 -4.99 -7.67
CA ARG A 42 2.80 -5.09 -7.13
C ARG A 42 2.45 -3.95 -6.19
N TYR A 43 3.39 -3.55 -5.32
CA TYR A 43 3.21 -2.39 -4.45
C TYR A 43 3.05 -1.10 -5.26
N ARG A 44 3.87 -0.89 -6.30
CA ARG A 44 3.72 0.27 -7.21
C ARG A 44 2.37 0.29 -7.90
N ASP A 45 1.91 -0.85 -8.40
CA ASP A 45 0.62 -0.96 -9.08
C ASP A 45 -0.54 -0.64 -8.13
N LEU A 46 -0.48 -1.12 -6.88
CA LEU A 46 -1.44 -0.77 -5.83
C LEU A 46 -1.47 0.73 -5.55
N ILE A 47 -0.30 1.35 -5.31
CA ILE A 47 -0.21 2.79 -5.05
C ILE A 47 -0.75 3.60 -6.22
N GLN A 48 -0.39 3.25 -7.45
CA GLN A 48 -0.91 3.92 -8.66
C GLN A 48 -2.42 3.73 -8.80
N SER A 49 -2.95 2.56 -8.42
CA SER A 49 -4.38 2.31 -8.46
C SER A 49 -5.14 3.14 -7.43
N ILE A 50 -4.58 3.35 -6.24
CA ILE A 50 -5.16 4.24 -5.21
C ILE A 50 -5.03 5.70 -5.65
N GLN A 51 -3.89 6.08 -6.23
CA GLN A 51 -3.64 7.44 -6.69
C GLN A 51 -4.65 7.89 -7.75
N LYS A 52 -5.11 6.99 -8.62
CA LYS A 52 -6.17 7.29 -9.62
C LYS A 52 -7.50 7.69 -9.00
N GLU A 53 -7.73 7.36 -7.74
CA GLU A 53 -8.96 7.74 -7.02
C GLU A 53 -8.82 9.12 -6.33
N GLN A 54 -7.65 9.79 -6.38
CA GLN A 54 -7.43 11.08 -5.70
C GLN A 54 -8.39 12.20 -6.14
N ASP A 55 -8.78 12.20 -7.41
CA ASP A 55 -9.74 13.18 -7.95
C ASP A 55 -11.16 12.95 -7.40
N ASN A 56 -11.46 11.70 -7.03
CA ASN A 56 -12.76 11.30 -6.52
C ASN A 56 -12.82 11.36 -4.99
N GLU A 57 -11.71 11.07 -4.29
CA GLU A 57 -11.65 11.00 -2.84
C GLU A 57 -10.78 12.12 -2.24
N PRO A 58 -11.38 13.20 -1.72
CA PRO A 58 -10.64 14.32 -1.15
C PRO A 58 -9.70 13.93 -0.01
N SER A 59 -10.03 12.90 0.77
CA SER A 59 -9.17 12.45 1.88
C SER A 59 -7.83 11.87 1.39
N LEU A 60 -7.73 11.38 0.15
CA LEU A 60 -6.46 10.95 -0.44
C LEU A 60 -5.52 12.13 -0.81
N ASN A 61 -5.99 13.37 -0.71
CA ASN A 61 -5.19 14.58 -0.90
C ASN A 61 -4.68 15.17 0.42
N GLU A 62 -5.01 14.57 1.55
CA GLU A 62 -4.50 14.99 2.85
C GLU A 62 -2.98 14.77 2.95
N GLU A 63 -2.31 15.62 3.73
CA GLU A 63 -0.84 15.61 3.87
C GLU A 63 -0.30 14.24 4.30
N CYS A 64 -1.07 13.49 5.08
CA CYS A 64 -0.72 12.14 5.53
C CYS A 64 -0.50 11.15 4.37
N TRP A 65 -1.11 11.37 3.20
CA TRP A 65 -0.92 10.52 2.02
C TRP A 65 0.29 10.92 1.16
N GLY A 66 0.82 12.14 1.32
CA GLY A 66 1.85 12.69 0.44
C GLY A 66 3.10 11.80 0.28
N TRP A 67 3.48 11.09 1.35
CA TRP A 67 4.71 10.30 1.39
C TRP A 67 4.60 8.91 0.72
N ILE A 68 3.37 8.40 0.48
CA ILE A 68 3.20 7.09 -0.19
C ILE A 68 3.26 7.20 -1.71
N TRP A 69 3.01 8.38 -2.28
CA TRP A 69 3.10 8.66 -3.71
C TRP A 69 4.54 8.58 -4.23
N GLU A 70 5.51 8.89 -3.37
CA GLU A 70 6.93 8.74 -3.67
C GLU A 70 7.43 7.36 -3.24
N ILE A 71 7.58 6.46 -4.22
CA ILE A 71 8.11 5.12 -4.00
C ILE A 71 9.64 5.18 -4.06
N LYS A 72 10.27 5.16 -2.89
CA LYS A 72 11.74 5.17 -2.78
C LYS A 72 12.34 3.90 -3.41
N GLU A 73 13.35 4.07 -4.26
CA GLU A 73 14.16 2.97 -4.78
C GLU A 73 14.97 2.31 -3.65
N GLY A 74 15.20 1.00 -3.75
CA GLY A 74 16.03 0.24 -2.79
C GLY A 74 15.38 -0.03 -1.43
N MET A 75 14.05 0.03 -1.34
CA MET A 75 13.31 -0.28 -0.12
C MET A 75 13.51 -1.75 0.28
N ASN A 76 13.73 -2.01 1.57
CA ASN A 76 13.83 -3.38 2.09
C ASN A 76 12.47 -3.95 2.49
N LEU A 77 12.40 -5.27 2.71
CA LEU A 77 11.16 -5.96 3.02
C LEU A 77 10.45 -5.42 4.28
N ILE A 78 11.18 -5.06 5.34
CA ILE A 78 10.57 -4.55 6.58
C ILE A 78 10.02 -3.13 6.41
N GLN A 79 10.70 -2.29 5.63
CA GLN A 79 10.22 -0.97 5.27
C GLN A 79 8.95 -1.08 4.43
N LEU A 80 8.95 -1.96 3.42
CA LEU A 80 7.79 -2.21 2.57
C LEU A 80 6.59 -2.72 3.38
N TYR A 81 6.81 -3.69 4.25
CA TYR A 81 5.79 -4.19 5.18
C TYR A 81 5.21 -3.05 6.05
N GLY A 82 6.07 -2.21 6.64
CA GLY A 82 5.60 -1.08 7.45
C GLY A 82 4.76 -0.08 6.65
N ARG A 83 5.07 0.14 5.37
CA ARG A 83 4.25 0.99 4.49
C ARG A 83 2.88 0.38 4.21
N LEU A 84 2.83 -0.92 3.92
CA LEU A 84 1.58 -1.63 3.68
C LEU A 84 0.69 -1.63 4.93
N ALA A 85 1.27 -1.85 6.12
CA ALA A 85 0.53 -1.85 7.37
C ALA A 85 -0.13 -0.48 7.65
N TRP A 86 0.60 0.59 7.37
CA TRP A 86 0.04 1.93 7.43
C TRP A 86 -1.07 2.14 6.39
N LEU A 87 -0.85 1.70 5.14
CA LEU A 87 -1.84 1.81 4.07
C LEU A 87 -3.15 1.10 4.44
N ASN A 88 -3.04 -0.09 5.01
CA ASN A 88 -4.16 -0.90 5.46
C ASN A 88 -4.99 -0.15 6.52
N LEU A 89 -4.32 0.47 7.51
CA LEU A 89 -5.00 1.29 8.52
C LEU A 89 -5.70 2.50 7.90
N GLN A 90 -5.05 3.22 6.99
CA GLN A 90 -5.65 4.40 6.38
C GLN A 90 -6.83 4.07 5.46
N LEU A 91 -6.75 2.96 4.72
CA LEU A 91 -7.87 2.47 3.92
C LEU A 91 -9.07 2.07 4.79
N LEU A 92 -8.84 1.52 5.99
CA LEU A 92 -9.90 1.23 6.95
C LEU A 92 -10.56 2.50 7.51
N GLU A 93 -9.81 3.59 7.67
CA GLU A 93 -10.35 4.89 8.13
C GLU A 93 -11.23 5.58 7.08
N LEU A 94 -11.17 5.15 5.81
CA LEU A 94 -12.01 5.64 4.72
C LEU A 94 -13.37 4.92 4.59
N LEU A 95 -13.56 3.79 5.28
CA LEU A 95 -14.85 3.07 5.40
C LEU A 95 -15.77 3.77 6.41
#